data_AF-X0SW97-F1
#
_entry.id   AF-X0SW97-F1
#
_cell.length_a   1.000
_cell.length_b   1.000
_cell.length_c   1.000
_cell.angle_alpha   90.00
_cell.angle_beta   90.00
_cell.angle_gamma   90.00
#
_symmetry.space_group_name_H-M   'P 1'
#
loop_
_entity.id
_entity.type
_entity.pdbx_description
1 polymer ?
#
loop_
_entity_poly.entity_id
_entity_poly.type
_entity_poly.pdbx_seq_one_letter_code
_entity_poly.pdbx_strand_id
1 'polypeptide(L)' 'MASTNWVYIQSEPNLWTVGFYSPDGKWHPDYDWPTKDEAAERVHYLNGGSEKKEDD' A
#
# COMPACT_ATOMS: atom_id res chain seq x y z
N MET A 1 7.05 -6.41 -18.37
CA MET A 1 7.33 -5.71 -17.11
C MET A 1 6.43 -6.34 -16.05
N ALA A 2 6.97 -6.75 -14.90
CA ALA A 2 6.13 -7.28 -13.83
C ALA A 2 5.40 -6.10 -13.17
N SER A 3 4.07 -6.11 -13.20
CA SER A 3 3.26 -5.14 -12.46
C SER A 3 3.28 -5.53 -10.99
N THR A 4 4.07 -4.84 -10.18
CA THR A 4 4.07 -5.02 -8.72
C THR A 4 2.78 -4.44 -8.17
N ASN A 5 1.87 -5.30 -7.71
CA ASN A 5 0.61 -4.87 -7.11
C ASN A 5 0.81 -4.69 -5.60
N TRP A 6 0.67 -3.46 -5.14
CA TRP A 6 0.80 -3.09 -3.74
C TRP A 6 -0.52 -3.29 -3.01
N VAL A 7 -0.45 -3.77 -1.78
CA VAL A 7 -1.60 -3.97 -0.89
C VAL A 7 -1.23 -3.57 0.53
N TYR A 8 -2.24 -3.39 1.37
CA TYR A 8 -2.07 -3.23 2.81
C TYR A 8 -2.83 -4.32 3.55
N ILE A 9 -2.28 -4.76 4.69
CA ILE A 9 -2.92 -5.72 5.59
C ILE A 9 -2.93 -5.17 7.01
N GLN A 10 -3.96 -5.50 7.79
CA GLN A 10 -3.94 -5.24 9.22
C GLN A 10 -3.07 -6.30 9.89
N SER A 11 -1.81 -5.94 10.19
CA SER A 11 -0.86 -6.83 10.85
C SER A 11 -1.13 -6.92 12.35
N GLU A 12 -1.63 -5.84 12.96
CA GLU A 12 -2.02 -5.76 14.37
C GLU A 12 -3.28 -4.87 14.53
N PRO A 13 -3.99 -4.89 15.69
CA PRO A 13 -5.24 -4.13 15.87
C PRO A 13 -5.16 -2.64 15.50
N ASN A 14 -3.99 -2.01 15.68
CA ASN A 14 -3.73 -0.61 15.34
C ASN A 14 -2.51 -0.44 14.42
N LEU A 15 -2.20 -1.46 13.61
CA LEU A 15 -1.06 -1.43 12.69
C LEU A 15 -1.46 -2.00 11.33
N TRP A 16 -1.17 -1.23 10.29
CA TRP A 16 -1.46 -1.56 8.91
C TRP A 16 -0.15 -1.59 8.11
N THR A 17 0.26 -2.77 7.68
CA THR A 17 1.50 -2.95 6.91
C THR A 17 1.20 -2.90 5.42
N VAL A 18 1.86 -1.98 4.73
CA VAL A 18 1.91 -1.88 3.26
C VAL A 18 3.03 -2.78 2.73
N GLY A 19 2.78 -3.43 1.60
CA GLY A 19 3.75 -4.29 0.92
C GLY A 19 3.20 -4.84 -0.38
N PHE A 20 3.89 -5.82 -0.97
CA PHE A 20 3.45 -6.46 -2.20
C PHE A 20 3.74 -7.97 -2.17
N TYR A 21 3.09 -8.70 -3.07
CA TYR A 21 3.41 -10.10 -3.31
C TYR A 21 4.31 -10.22 -4.52
N SER A 22 5.41 -10.97 -4.37
CA SER A 22 6.24 -11.35 -5.49
C SER A 22 5.48 -12.32 -6.42
N PRO A 23 5.93 -12.53 -7.68
CA PRO A 23 5.30 -13.52 -8.57
C PRO A 23 5.30 -14.95 -8.03
N ASP A 24 6.21 -15.28 -7.12
CA ASP A 24 6.24 -16.56 -6.40
C ASP A 24 5.32 -16.60 -5.17
N GLY A 25 4.52 -15.56 -4.95
CA GLY A 25 3.51 -15.48 -3.90
C GLY A 25 4.06 -15.14 -2.52
N LYS A 26 5.31 -14.68 -2.40
CA LYS A 26 5.88 -14.28 -1.11
C LYS A 26 5.49 -12.86 -0.76
N TRP A 27 5.10 -12.67 0.49
CA TRP A 27 4.81 -11.35 1.06
C TRP A 27 6.10 -10.58 1.33
N HIS A 28 6.17 -9.34 0.83
CA HIS A 28 7.26 -8.40 1.07
C HIS A 28 6.70 -7.14 1.75
N PRO A 29 6.81 -7.04 3.10
CA PRO A 29 6.40 -5.84 3.83
C PRO A 29 7.39 -4.69 3.59
N ASP A 30 6.88 -3.46 3.56
CA ASP A 30 7.65 -2.25 3.26
C ASP A 30 7.54 -1.20 4.37
N TYR A 31 6.31 -0.79 4.74
CA TYR A 31 6.05 0.22 5.76
C TYR A 31 4.80 -0.07 6.58
N ASP A 32 4.85 0.27 7.87
CA ASP A 32 3.70 0.20 8.77
C ASP A 32 3.08 1.58 9.00
N TRP A 33 1.75 1.61 9.05
CA TRP A 33 0.94 2.80 9.30
C TRP A 33 0.02 2.57 10.50
N PRO A 34 -0.19 3.59 11.35
CA PRO A 34 -1.06 3.46 12.51
C PRO A 34 -2.55 3.43 12.11
N THR A 35 -2.90 3.92 10.93
CA THR A 35 -4.28 3.93 10.43
C THR A 35 -4.41 3.26 9.07
N LYS A 36 -5.61 2.73 8.82
CA LYS A 36 -5.99 2.14 7.53
C LYS A 36 -5.94 3.16 6.39
N ASP A 37 -6.31 4.40 6.69
CA ASP A 37 -6.45 5.46 5.69
C ASP A 37 -5.09 5.84 5.09
N GLU A 38 -4.09 6.05 5.95
CA GLU A 38 -2.71 6.31 5.53
C GLU A 38 -2.11 5.15 4.72
N ALA A 39 -2.35 3.90 5.15
CA ALA A 39 -1.93 2.72 4.39
C ALA A 39 -2.62 2.63 3.01
N ALA A 40 -3.91 2.99 2.95
CA ALA A 40 -4.69 2.98 1.71
C ALA A 40 -4.24 4.07 0.73
N GLU A 41 -3.98 5.29 1.22
CA GLU A 41 -3.44 6.39 0.42
C GLU A 41 -2.08 5.98 -0.18
N ARG A 42 -1.20 5.39 0.64
CA ARG A 42 0.10 4.92 0.18
C ARG A 42 -0.01 3.84 -0.88
N VAL A 43 -0.86 2.84 -0.68
CA VAL A 43 -1.10 1.77 -1.66
C VAL A 43 -1.70 2.32 -2.96
N HIS A 44 -2.63 3.26 -2.87
CA HIS A 44 -3.19 3.93 -4.04
C HIS A 44 -2.10 4.64 -4.85
N TYR A 45 -1.24 5.43 -4.20
CA TYR A 45 -0.10 6.08 -4.84
C TYR A 45 0.86 5.08 -5.50
N LEU A 46 1.24 4.03 -4.77
CA LEU A 46 2.19 3.01 -5.27
C LEU A 46 1.63 2.21 -6.45
N ASN A 47 0.30 2.07 -6.53
CA ASN A 47 -0.39 1.46 -7.66
C ASN A 47 -0.68 2.44 -8.82
N GLY A 48 -0.07 3.63 -8.79
CA GLY A 48 -0.17 4.62 -9.88
C GLY A 48 -1.36 5.58 -9.76
N GLY A 49 -2.02 5.62 -8.62
CA GLY A 49 -3.02 6.63 -8.30
C GLY A 49 -2.36 7.99 -8.12
N SER A 50 -2.59 8.92 -9.04
CA SER A 50 -2.21 10.32 -8.86
C SER A 50 -3.13 10.98 -7.84
N GLU A 51 -2.58 11.57 -6.78
CA GLU A 51 -3.35 12.50 -5.94
C GLU A 51 -3.60 13.78 -6.75
N LYS A 52 -4.69 13.82 -7.50
CA LYS A 52 -5.17 15.05 -8.10
C LYS A 52 -5.90 15.84 -7.00
N LYS A 53 -5.15 16.51 -6.12
CA LYS A 53 -5.65 17.74 -5.52
C LYS A 53 -5.49 18.82 -6.57
N GLU A 54 -6.56 19.04 -7.33
CA GLU A 54 -6.68 20.18 -8.22
C GLU A 54 -7.25 21.32 -7.35
N ASP A 55 -6.39 22.27 -6.99
CA ASP A 55 -6.77 23.62 -6.57
C ASP A 55 -7.33 24.37 -7.79
N ASP A 56 -8.65 24.65 -7.83
CA ASP A 56 -9.25 25.83 -8.50
C ASP A 56 -10.68 26.09 -7.96
#